data_AF-A0A6J2TE66-F1
#
_entry.id   AF-A0A6J2TE66-F1
#
_cell.length_a   1.000
_cell.length_b   1.000
_cell.length_c   1.000
_cell.angle_alpha   90.00
_cell.angle_beta   90.00
_cell.angle_gamma   90.00
#
_symmetry.space_group_name_H-M   'P 1'
#
loop_
_entity.id
_entity.type
_entity.pdbx_description
1 polymer ?
#
loop_
_entity_poly.entity_id
_entity_poly.type
_entity_poly.pdbx_seq_one_letter_code
_entity_poly.pdbx_strand_id
1 'polypeptide(L)'
;MNSFIILLICVFSGGVIVSCETPKVKIGVKKRVENCTRKSKNGDLVHVHYKGSLQDGTEFDSSYKRGTPFSFTLGSKQVIKGWDQGILGMCEGERRMLVIPPELGYGTSGAGGKIPPNAVLSFDVELVKIESRGGSTDEL
;
A
#
# COMPACT_ATOMS: atom_id res chain seq x y z
N MET A 1 4.70 -63.17 32.52
CA MET A 1 5.56 -62.41 33.44
C MET A 1 6.74 -61.93 32.58
N ASN A 2 6.89 -60.69 32.11
CA ASN A 2 6.60 -59.34 32.63
C ASN A 2 5.98 -58.51 31.46
N SER A 3 4.84 -57.83 31.56
CA SER A 3 4.52 -56.60 32.34
C SER A 3 5.52 -55.47 32.15
N PHE A 4 5.23 -54.46 31.33
CA PHE A 4 4.78 -53.12 31.76
C PHE A 4 4.66 -52.15 30.57
N ILE A 5 3.45 -51.63 30.41
CA ILE A 5 3.08 -50.42 29.69
C ILE A 5 3.88 -49.24 30.24
N ILE A 6 4.59 -48.47 29.39
CA ILE A 6 5.06 -47.12 29.72
C ILE A 6 4.55 -46.13 28.68
N LEU A 7 3.69 -45.27 29.22
CA LEU A 7 3.06 -44.07 28.71
C LEU A 7 4.10 -42.93 28.53
N LEU A 8 3.79 -41.97 27.63
CA LEU A 8 4.37 -40.60 27.59
C LEU A 8 5.84 -40.51 27.12
N ILE A 9 6.29 -39.65 26.20
CA ILE A 9 6.01 -38.21 26.01
C ILE A 9 6.28 -37.85 24.53
N CYS A 10 5.28 -37.27 23.84
CA CYS A 10 5.53 -36.47 22.64
C CYS A 10 6.32 -35.22 23.03
N VAL A 11 7.63 -35.20 22.81
CA VAL A 11 8.39 -33.94 22.82
C VAL A 11 8.30 -33.34 21.42
N PHE A 12 7.17 -32.70 21.13
CA PHE A 12 7.11 -31.70 20.07
C PHE A 12 7.93 -30.51 20.58
N SER A 13 9.25 -30.56 20.35
CA SER A 13 10.15 -29.44 20.59
C SER A 13 9.58 -28.24 19.85
N GLY A 14 9.14 -27.26 20.64
CA GLY A 14 8.33 -26.13 20.22
C GLY A 14 8.98 -25.34 19.09
N GLY A 15 8.55 -25.61 17.87
CA GLY A 15 8.60 -24.65 16.80
C GLY A 15 7.40 -23.74 16.96
N VAL A 16 7.57 -22.58 17.59
CA VAL A 16 6.66 -21.47 17.32
C VAL A 16 6.97 -21.07 15.88
N ILE A 17 6.24 -21.66 14.93
CA ILE A 17 6.19 -21.13 13.58
C ILE A 17 5.48 -19.80 13.73
N VAL A 18 6.26 -18.73 13.91
CA VAL A 18 5.78 -17.37 13.66
C VAL A 18 5.53 -17.36 12.16
N SER A 19 4.31 -17.72 11.76
CA SER A 19 3.80 -17.40 10.44
C SER A 19 3.78 -15.89 10.37
N CYS A 20 4.87 -15.34 9.83
CA CYS A 20 4.90 -13.95 9.40
C CYS A 20 3.96 -13.88 8.19
N GLU A 21 2.66 -13.75 8.46
CA GLU A 21 1.73 -13.35 7.42
C GLU A 21 2.22 -12.00 6.91
N THR A 22 2.69 -11.97 5.65
CA THR A 22 3.26 -10.78 5.06
C THR A 22 2.22 -9.66 5.13
N PRO A 23 2.52 -8.50 5.75
CA PRO A 23 1.60 -7.37 5.72
C PRO A 23 1.40 -6.97 4.26
N LYS A 24 0.14 -6.98 3.81
CA LYS A 24 -0.25 -6.61 2.44
C LYS A 24 -1.20 -5.41 2.52
N VAL A 25 -1.09 -4.51 1.55
CA VAL A 25 -2.06 -3.42 1.39
C VAL A 25 -3.41 -4.01 1.00
N LYS A 26 -4.49 -3.56 1.64
CA LYS A 26 -5.84 -3.86 1.16
C LYS A 26 -6.23 -2.79 0.15
N ILE A 27 -6.54 -3.22 -1.06
CA ILE A 27 -6.87 -2.35 -2.18
C ILE A 27 -8.37 -2.50 -2.48
N GLY A 28 -9.14 -1.44 -2.31
CA GLY A 28 -10.52 -1.34 -2.75
C GLY A 28 -10.63 -0.42 -3.96
N VAL A 29 -11.22 -0.85 -5.06
CA VAL A 29 -11.43 0.03 -6.22
C VAL A 29 -12.72 0.81 -6.02
N LYS A 30 -12.64 2.15 -5.96
CA LYS A 30 -13.80 3.05 -5.80
C LYS A 30 -14.39 3.49 -7.13
N LYS A 31 -13.54 3.70 -8.14
CA LYS A 31 -13.95 4.09 -9.49
C LYS A 31 -13.07 3.34 -10.48
N ARG A 32 -13.68 2.53 -11.33
CA ARG A 32 -13.03 1.90 -12.48
C ARG A 32 -13.09 2.81 -13.70
N VAL A 33 -12.18 2.57 -14.63
CA VAL A 33 -12.15 3.22 -15.94
C VAL A 33 -12.29 2.11 -16.97
N GLU A 34 -13.35 2.17 -17.77
CA GLU A 34 -13.67 1.14 -18.76
C GLU A 34 -12.63 1.10 -19.90
N ASN A 35 -12.18 2.27 -20.35
CA ASN A 35 -11.16 2.41 -21.39
C ASN A 35 -9.81 2.75 -20.78
N CYS A 36 -9.09 1.71 -20.36
CA CYS A 36 -7.75 1.83 -19.81
C CYS A 36 -6.69 1.54 -20.87
N THR A 37 -6.23 2.59 -21.56
CA THR A 37 -5.20 2.47 -22.61
C THR A 37 -3.82 2.15 -22.03
N ARG A 38 -3.51 2.69 -20.84
CA ARG A 38 -2.25 2.47 -20.13
C ARG A 38 -2.50 2.23 -18.65
N LYS A 39 -1.72 1.32 -18.07
CA LYS A 39 -1.64 1.08 -16.63
C LYS A 39 -0.31 1.58 -16.07
N SER A 40 -0.33 2.09 -14.85
CA SER A 40 0.85 2.51 -14.12
C SER A 40 1.79 1.33 -13.85
N LYS A 41 3.09 1.54 -14.07
CA LYS A 41 4.15 0.57 -13.79
C LYS A 41 5.33 1.22 -13.09
N ASN A 42 6.20 0.40 -12.51
CA ASN A 42 7.44 0.88 -11.90
C ASN A 42 8.25 1.73 -12.89
N GLY A 43 8.76 2.87 -12.42
CA GLY A 43 9.50 3.84 -13.20
C GLY A 43 8.66 4.94 -13.85
N ASP A 44 7.33 4.82 -13.88
CA ASP A 44 6.45 5.90 -14.33
C ASP A 44 6.45 7.05 -13.31
N LEU A 45 6.42 8.28 -13.81
CA LEU A 45 6.10 9.46 -13.00
C LEU A 45 4.58 9.57 -12.93
N VAL A 46 4.00 9.36 -11.76
CA VAL A 46 2.55 9.38 -11.57
C VAL A 46 2.14 10.65 -10.85
N HIS A 47 1.01 11.21 -11.27
CA HIS A 47 0.37 12.35 -10.65
C HIS A 47 -0.92 11.88 -9.98
N VAL A 48 -1.03 12.04 -8.67
CA VAL A 48 -2.17 11.55 -7.92
C VAL A 48 -2.80 12.63 -7.06
N HIS A 49 -4.12 12.62 -7.01
CA HIS A 49 -4.83 13.25 -5.91
C HIS A 49 -5.08 12.24 -4.80
N TYR A 50 -5.01 12.68 -3.55
CA TYR A 50 -5.26 11.82 -2.42
C TYR A 50 -5.86 12.56 -1.22
N LYS A 51 -6.51 11.77 -0.37
CA LYS A 51 -6.88 12.11 0.99
C LYS A 51 -6.42 11.00 1.93
N GLY A 52 -5.57 11.33 2.89
CA GLY A 52 -5.07 10.43 3.92
C GLY A 52 -5.77 10.66 5.26
N SER A 53 -6.35 9.60 5.82
CA SER A 53 -6.98 9.61 7.13
C SER A 53 -6.52 8.44 8.01
N LEU A 54 -6.59 8.62 9.32
CA LEU A 54 -6.45 7.56 10.30
C LEU A 54 -7.72 6.68 10.33
N GLN A 55 -7.69 5.56 11.06
CA GLN A 55 -8.84 4.65 11.18
C GLN A 55 -10.06 5.29 11.86
N ASP A 56 -9.84 6.27 12.73
CA ASP A 56 -10.90 7.07 13.37
C ASP A 56 -11.55 8.10 12.42
N GLY A 57 -11.05 8.21 11.18
CA GLY A 57 -11.51 9.17 10.19
C GLY A 57 -10.83 10.53 10.24
N THR A 58 -9.92 10.77 11.19
CA THR A 58 -9.14 12.01 11.25
C THR A 58 -8.25 12.14 10.03
N GLU A 59 -8.50 13.16 9.21
CA GLU A 59 -7.67 13.50 8.06
C GLU A 59 -6.35 14.13 8.52
N PHE A 60 -5.21 13.55 8.12
CA PHE A 60 -3.89 14.09 8.43
C PHE A 60 -3.26 14.85 7.26
N ASP A 61 -3.61 14.48 6.02
CA ASP A 61 -3.10 15.12 4.80
C ASP A 61 -4.06 14.94 3.61
N SER A 62 -4.05 15.91 2.69
CA SER A 62 -4.88 15.90 1.48
C SER A 62 -4.27 16.80 0.41
N SER A 63 -4.11 16.27 -0.81
CA SER A 63 -3.68 17.08 -1.96
C SER A 63 -4.76 18.05 -2.42
N TYR A 64 -6.04 17.72 -2.20
CA TYR A 64 -7.15 18.57 -2.62
C TYR A 64 -7.15 19.91 -1.88
N LYS A 65 -6.70 19.94 -0.62
CA LYS A 65 -6.51 21.18 0.15
C LYS A 65 -5.43 22.09 -0.44
N ARG A 66 -4.45 21.52 -1.16
CA ARG A 66 -3.38 22.25 -1.84
C ARG A 66 -3.72 22.63 -3.29
N GLY A 67 -4.83 22.12 -3.83
CA GLY A 67 -5.25 22.37 -5.21
C GLY A 67 -4.35 21.78 -6.30
N THR A 68 -3.30 21.03 -5.93
CA THR A 68 -2.30 20.50 -6.86
C THR A 68 -2.10 18.99 -6.63
N PRO A 69 -2.03 18.18 -7.71
CA PRO A 69 -1.68 16.77 -7.59
C PRO A 69 -0.30 16.58 -6.98
N PHE A 70 -0.12 15.47 -6.27
CA PHE A 70 1.19 15.05 -5.79
C PHE A 70 1.84 14.12 -6.81
N SER A 71 3.09 14.41 -7.17
CA SER A 71 3.81 13.68 -8.21
C SER A 71 4.99 12.93 -7.61
N PHE A 72 5.15 11.65 -7.98
CA PHE A 72 6.28 10.83 -7.54
C PHE A 72 6.58 9.73 -8.55
N THR A 73 7.78 9.16 -8.51
CA THR A 73 8.16 8.03 -9.38
C THR A 73 7.74 6.71 -8.76
N LEU A 74 6.87 5.95 -9.43
CA LEU A 74 6.33 4.69 -8.90
C LEU A 74 7.42 3.63 -8.77
N GLY A 75 7.49 2.95 -7.62
CA GLY A 75 8.46 1.88 -7.36
C GLY A 75 9.88 2.38 -7.04
N SER A 76 10.07 3.70 -6.91
CA SER A 76 11.37 4.31 -6.57
C SER A 76 11.61 4.44 -5.06
N LYS A 77 10.67 3.98 -4.21
CA LYS A 77 10.70 4.11 -2.75
C LYS A 77 10.76 5.57 -2.25
N GLN A 78 10.31 6.52 -3.07
CA GLN A 78 10.11 7.93 -2.68
C GLN A 78 8.93 8.11 -1.72
N VAL A 79 7.99 7.17 -1.73
CA VAL A 79 6.78 7.14 -0.90
C VAL A 79 6.76 5.88 -0.05
N ILE A 80 5.80 5.79 0.88
CA ILE A 80 5.60 4.59 1.71
C ILE A 80 5.35 3.36 0.83
N LYS A 81 5.83 2.19 1.28
CA LYS A 81 5.74 0.93 0.51
C LYS A 81 4.31 0.59 0.08
N GLY A 82 3.33 0.94 0.92
CA GLY A 82 1.93 0.68 0.59
C GLY A 82 1.40 1.48 -0.59
N TRP A 83 1.97 2.65 -0.88
CA TRP A 83 1.63 3.42 -2.09
C TRP A 83 2.23 2.78 -3.33
N ASP A 84 3.51 2.40 -3.27
CA ASP A 84 4.18 1.69 -4.37
C ASP A 84 3.41 0.41 -4.74
N GLN A 85 2.87 -0.33 -3.76
CA GLN A 85 2.06 -1.52 -4.02
C GLN A 85 0.63 -1.19 -4.48
N GLY A 86 -0.03 -0.20 -3.88
CA GLY A 86 -1.44 0.10 -4.11
C GLY A 86 -1.74 0.78 -5.45
N ILE A 87 -0.79 1.57 -5.95
CA ILE A 87 -0.95 2.38 -7.17
C ILE A 87 -0.54 1.61 -8.42
N LEU A 88 0.17 0.48 -8.29
CA LEU A 88 0.51 -0.38 -9.42
C LEU A 88 -0.74 -0.85 -10.18
N GLY A 89 -0.65 -0.82 -11.51
CA GLY A 89 -1.72 -1.28 -12.37
C GLY A 89 -2.98 -0.41 -12.35
N MET A 90 -2.88 0.85 -11.89
CA MET A 90 -3.97 1.84 -11.98
C MET A 90 -4.04 2.44 -13.37
N CYS A 91 -5.25 2.75 -13.80
CA CYS A 91 -5.52 3.54 -15.00
C CYS A 91 -5.65 5.03 -14.66
N GLU A 92 -5.32 5.90 -15.61
CA GLU A 92 -5.63 7.33 -15.46
C GLU A 92 -7.15 7.53 -15.27
N GLY A 93 -7.53 8.34 -14.29
CA GLY A 93 -8.91 8.55 -13.83
C GLY A 93 -9.46 7.48 -12.87
N GLU A 94 -8.69 6.43 -12.56
CA GLU A 94 -9.07 5.39 -11.60
C GLU A 94 -8.92 5.92 -10.16
N ARG A 95 -9.85 5.53 -9.28
CA ARG A 95 -9.82 5.87 -7.86
C ARG A 95 -9.83 4.62 -6.99
N ARG A 96 -8.94 4.54 -6.01
CA ARG A 96 -8.78 3.41 -5.09
C ARG A 96 -8.75 3.88 -3.63
N MET A 97 -9.29 3.04 -2.76
CA MET A 97 -9.10 3.07 -1.32
C MET A 97 -7.97 2.12 -0.96
N LEU A 98 -6.89 2.63 -0.37
CA LEU A 98 -5.78 1.85 0.12
C LEU A 98 -5.82 1.83 1.65
N VAL A 99 -5.92 0.65 2.25
CA VAL A 99 -5.71 0.49 3.69
C VAL A 99 -4.33 -0.09 3.90
N ILE A 100 -3.46 0.72 4.50
CA ILE A 100 -2.03 0.46 4.62
C ILE A 100 -1.72 0.15 6.09
N PRO A 101 -1.29 -1.08 6.41
CA PRO A 101 -0.87 -1.43 7.76
C PRO A 101 0.47 -0.73 8.08
N PRO A 102 0.80 -0.53 9.36
CA PRO A 102 1.95 0.29 9.77
C PRO A 102 3.27 -0.19 9.19
N GLU A 103 3.47 -1.48 8.97
CA GLU A 103 4.70 -2.07 8.41
C GLU A 103 4.97 -1.63 6.96
N LEU A 104 3.91 -1.23 6.25
CA LEU A 104 3.97 -0.69 4.88
C LEU A 104 3.79 0.84 4.84
N GLY A 105 3.59 1.46 6.01
CA GLY A 105 3.43 2.90 6.21
C GLY A 105 4.61 3.50 6.97
N TYR A 106 4.34 4.05 8.17
CA TYR A 106 5.32 4.75 9.01
C TYR A 106 5.81 3.94 10.23
N GLY A 107 5.40 2.67 10.34
CA GLY A 107 5.87 1.74 11.37
C GLY A 107 5.65 2.22 12.81
N THR A 108 6.55 1.79 13.69
CA THR A 108 6.54 2.12 15.12
C THR A 108 6.92 3.57 15.42
N SER A 109 7.49 4.29 14.46
CA SER A 109 7.93 5.68 14.66
C SER A 109 6.81 6.69 14.42
N GLY A 110 5.81 6.35 13.60
CA GLY A 110 4.82 7.33 13.14
C GLY A 110 5.47 8.46 12.31
N ALA A 111 4.78 9.59 12.16
CA ALA A 111 5.30 10.74 11.43
C ALA A 111 4.69 12.08 11.84
N GLY A 112 5.57 13.10 11.96
CA GLY A 112 5.22 14.52 11.97
C GLY A 112 4.21 14.97 13.03
N GLY A 113 4.06 14.21 14.14
CA GLY A 113 3.10 14.47 15.22
C GLY A 113 1.63 14.26 14.85
N LYS A 114 1.32 13.98 13.57
CA LYS A 114 -0.05 13.74 13.08
C LYS A 114 -0.36 12.25 12.91
N ILE A 115 0.67 11.44 12.67
CA ILE A 115 0.53 10.00 12.49
C ILE A 115 1.15 9.31 13.70
N PRO A 116 0.35 8.66 14.55
CA PRO A 116 0.89 7.98 15.73
C PRO A 116 1.68 6.72 15.34
N PRO A 117 2.53 6.22 16.26
CA PRO A 117 3.14 4.90 16.16
C PRO A 117 2.14 3.80 15.84
N ASN A 118 2.52 2.86 14.97
CA ASN A 118 1.71 1.69 14.59
C ASN A 118 0.33 2.02 14.00
N ALA A 119 0.16 3.23 13.46
CA ALA A 119 -1.09 3.63 12.83
C ALA A 119 -1.36 2.85 11.54
N VAL A 120 -2.60 2.37 11.39
CA VAL A 120 -3.14 1.94 10.10
C VAL A 120 -3.70 3.16 9.38
N LEU A 121 -3.33 3.30 8.10
CA LEU A 121 -3.66 4.48 7.31
C LEU A 121 -4.69 4.11 6.24
N SER A 122 -5.64 5.00 6.00
CA SER A 122 -6.57 4.91 4.88
C SER A 122 -6.28 6.04 3.90
N PHE A 123 -6.00 5.67 2.65
CA PHE A 123 -5.78 6.62 1.56
C PHE A 123 -6.84 6.44 0.49
N ASP A 124 -7.56 7.51 0.20
CA ASP A 124 -8.40 7.61 -0.98
C ASP A 124 -7.58 8.28 -2.07
N VAL A 125 -7.16 7.51 -3.09
CA VAL A 125 -6.20 7.92 -4.12
C VAL A 125 -6.87 7.90 -5.48
N GLU A 126 -6.69 8.97 -6.24
CA GLU A 126 -7.13 9.11 -7.63
C GLU A 126 -5.89 9.33 -8.51
N LEU A 127 -5.69 8.46 -9.49
CA LEU A 127 -4.60 8.61 -10.44
C LEU A 127 -5.01 9.60 -11.53
N VAL A 128 -4.36 10.76 -11.57
CA VAL A 128 -4.68 11.85 -12.51
C VAL A 128 -3.97 11.64 -13.84
N LYS A 129 -2.69 11.29 -13.81
CA LYS A 129 -1.84 11.19 -15.01
C LYS A 129 -0.67 10.24 -14.79
N ILE A 130 -0.26 9.56 -15.86
CA ILE A 130 0.92 8.71 -15.96
C ILE A 130 1.87 9.32 -17.00
N GLU A 131 3.07 9.68 -16.58
CA GLU A 131 4.15 10.13 -17.45
C GLU A 131 5.21 9.05 -17.56
N SER A 132 5.34 8.47 -18.75
CA SER A 132 6.39 7.49 -19.04
C SER A 132 7.74 8.21 -19.07
N ARG A 133 8.73 7.71 -18.33
CA ARG A 133 10.11 8.21 -18.45
C ARG A 133 10.77 7.82 -19.80
N GLY A 134 10.10 7.02 -20.63
CA GLY A 134 10.49 6.72 -22.01
C GLY A 134 9.27 6.74 -22.94
N GLY A 135 8.94 7.92 -23.46
CA GLY A 135 7.78 8.14 -24.33
C GLY A 135 7.84 9.48 -25.06
N SER A 136 8.99 9.80 -25.65
CA SER A 136 9.01 10.50 -26.93
C SER A 136 8.90 9.43 -28.02
N THR A 137 8.17 9.77 -29.09
CA THR A 137 7.91 9.00 -30.33
C THR A 137 7.02 7.76 -30.21
N ASP A 138 5.70 7.97 -30.36
CA ASP A 138 4.85 7.17 -31.24
C ASP A 138 4.03 8.15 -32.09
N GLU A 139 4.72 8.82 -33.02
CA GLU A 139 4.13 9.50 -34.18
C GLU A 139 4.71 8.80 -35.40
N LEU A 140 3.96 7.84 -35.96
CA LEU A 140 4.05 7.35 -37.34
C LEU A 140 2.66 6.90 -37.80
#